data_AF-A0A7D7WFV5-F1
#
_entry.id   AF-A0A7D7WFV5-F1
#
_cell.length_a   1.000
_cell.length_b   1.000
_cell.length_c   1.000
_cell.angle_alpha   90.00
_cell.angle_beta   90.00
_cell.angle_gamma   90.00
#
_symmetry.space_group_name_H-M   'P 1'
#
loop_
_entity.id
_entity.type
_entity.pdbx_description
1 polymer ?
#
loop_
_entity_poly.entity_id
_entity_poly.type
_entity_poly.pdbx_seq_one_letter_code
_entity_poly.pdbx_strand_id
1 'polypeptide(L)'
;MLDVRDSRELQATILALRGAQRSIRLDINKESRSRIRPLWQQALNARTHDEMTRRIIVPGARATATDRGVTMHAATSRRPLSGGLVPAFEWAGAEFGARSRRVEVTQRSRAGRSYRRPLIINRQFRGRQQDGMVAFDAASEVGTKLVAMWVHTVVDKLNEIPAVEVTA
;
A
#
# COMPACT_ATOMS: atom_id res chain seq x y z
N MET A 1 4.71 -12.05 -9.26
CA MET A 1 4.33 -11.72 -7.87
C MET A 1 4.51 -13.00 -7.05
N LEU A 2 5.22 -12.95 -5.92
CA LEU A 2 5.49 -14.14 -5.10
C LEU A 2 4.18 -14.71 -4.54
N ASP A 3 3.85 -15.95 -4.91
CA ASP A 3 2.79 -16.70 -4.23
C ASP A 3 3.40 -17.43 -3.03
N VAL A 4 2.85 -17.13 -1.86
CA VAL A 4 3.19 -17.77 -0.59
C VAL A 4 2.91 -19.28 -0.63
N ARG A 5 1.97 -19.72 -1.48
CA ARG A 5 1.60 -21.13 -1.64
C ARG A 5 2.64 -21.94 -2.41
N ASP A 6 3.48 -21.31 -3.22
CA ASP A 6 4.45 -22.01 -4.06
C ASP A 6 5.83 -22.18 -3.39
N SER A 7 6.08 -21.50 -2.26
CA SER A 7 7.33 -21.63 -1.50
C SER A 7 7.11 -22.38 -0.18
N ARG A 8 7.82 -23.51 -0.03
CA ARG A 8 7.82 -24.32 1.18
C ARG A 8 8.35 -23.56 2.39
N GLU A 9 9.30 -22.67 2.16
CA GLU A 9 9.95 -21.84 3.18
C GLU A 9 8.97 -20.79 3.73
N LEU A 10 8.19 -20.14 2.85
CA LEU A 10 7.14 -19.21 3.25
C LEU A 10 6.00 -19.93 3.99
N GLN A 11 5.60 -21.12 3.53
CA GLN A 11 4.64 -21.94 4.24
C GLN A 11 5.14 -22.36 5.63
N ALA A 12 6.39 -22.81 5.74
CA ALA A 12 7.01 -23.18 7.01
C ALA A 12 7.04 -22.01 7.98
N THR A 13 7.37 -20.81 7.51
CA THR A 13 7.35 -19.57 8.30
C THR A 13 5.95 -19.27 8.85
N ILE A 14 4.92 -19.43 8.01
CA ILE A 14 3.52 -19.25 8.41
C ILE A 14 3.10 -20.29 9.44
N LEU A 15 3.45 -21.56 9.24
CA LEU A 15 3.14 -22.64 10.17
C LEU A 15 3.84 -22.42 11.52
N ALA A 16 5.10 -21.99 11.53
CA ALA A 16 5.84 -21.64 12.73
C ALA A 16 5.14 -20.50 13.51
N LEU A 17 4.71 -19.43 12.82
CA LEU A 17 3.95 -18.35 13.45
C LEU A 17 2.58 -18.79 14.00
N ARG A 18 1.93 -19.74 13.33
CA ARG A 18 0.65 -20.29 13.80
C ARG A 18 0.83 -21.17 15.04
N GLY A 19 1.93 -21.92 15.12
CA GLY A 19 2.28 -22.74 16.28
C GLY A 19 2.84 -21.95 17.46
N ALA A 20 3.42 -20.76 17.22
CA ALA A 20 3.94 -19.90 18.27
C ALA A 20 2.85 -19.39 19.22
N GLN A 21 3.21 -19.20 20.49
CA GLN A 21 2.30 -18.59 21.47
C GLN A 21 1.89 -17.18 21.03
N ARG A 22 0.68 -16.76 21.44
CA ARG A 22 0.10 -15.48 21.00
C ARG A 22 0.99 -14.28 21.32
N SER A 23 1.63 -14.25 22.49
CA SER A 23 2.55 -13.18 22.91
C SER A 23 3.72 -13.05 21.94
N ILE A 24 4.45 -14.15 21.72
CA ILE A 24 5.57 -14.25 20.78
C ILE A 24 5.15 -13.78 19.38
N ARG A 25 4.02 -14.29 18.88
CA ARG A 25 3.51 -13.90 17.56
C ARG A 25 3.21 -12.40 17.46
N LEU A 26 2.64 -11.79 18.50
CA LEU A 26 2.35 -10.36 18.51
C LEU A 26 3.62 -9.53 18.49
N ASP A 27 4.65 -9.95 19.22
CA ASP A 27 5.95 -9.30 19.26
C ASP A 27 6.67 -9.40 17.91
N ILE A 28 6.71 -10.59 17.30
CA ILE A 28 7.26 -10.79 15.94
C ILE A 28 6.53 -9.89 14.93
N ASN A 29 5.20 -9.88 14.96
CA ASN A 29 4.42 -9.05 14.04
C ASN A 29 4.63 -7.56 14.30
N LYS A 30 4.82 -7.13 15.54
CA LYS A 30 5.11 -5.73 15.89
C LYS A 30 6.47 -5.30 15.35
N GLU A 31 7.50 -6.12 15.56
CA GLU A 31 8.85 -5.87 15.06
C GLU A 31 8.92 -5.92 13.53
N SER A 32 8.27 -6.90 12.91
CA SER A 32 8.17 -6.97 11.45
C SER A 32 7.53 -5.70 10.88
N ARG A 33 6.44 -5.21 11.49
CA ARG A 33 5.78 -3.97 11.07
C ARG A 33 6.66 -2.74 11.26
N SER A 34 7.47 -2.67 12.32
CA SER A 34 8.36 -1.52 12.57
C SER A 34 9.44 -1.40 11.49
N ARG A 35 9.95 -2.53 10.98
CA ARG A 35 10.98 -2.58 9.94
C ARG A 35 10.43 -2.41 8.52
N ILE A 36 9.33 -3.07 8.19
CA ILE A 36 8.78 -3.10 6.82
C ILE A 36 8.11 -1.78 6.45
N ARG A 37 7.39 -1.14 7.40
CA ARG A 37 6.64 0.09 7.15
C ARG A 37 7.48 1.24 6.58
N PRO A 38 8.63 1.64 7.16
CA PRO A 38 9.42 2.75 6.62
C PRO A 38 9.93 2.46 5.21
N LEU A 39 10.32 1.22 4.92
CA LEU A 39 10.80 0.83 3.60
C LEU A 39 9.68 0.91 2.54
N TRP A 40 8.47 0.49 2.89
CA TRP A 40 7.32 0.66 2.00
C TRP A 40 7.00 2.13 1.73
N GLN A 41 7.02 2.96 2.77
CA GLN A 41 6.76 4.39 2.63
C GLN A 41 7.87 5.09 1.81
N GLN A 42 9.13 4.70 2.00
CA GLN A 42 10.25 5.21 1.22
C GLN A 42 10.09 4.84 -0.27
N ALA A 43 9.73 3.59 -0.57
CA ALA A 43 9.52 3.12 -1.94
C ALA A 43 8.41 3.91 -2.66
N LEU A 44 7.28 4.15 -1.98
CA LEU A 44 6.21 4.98 -2.54
C LEU A 44 6.67 6.43 -2.76
N ASN A 45 7.34 7.04 -1.78
CA ASN A 45 7.81 8.42 -1.91
C ASN A 45 8.80 8.59 -3.07
N ALA A 46 9.70 7.63 -3.27
CA ALA A 46 10.68 7.64 -4.36
C ALA A 46 10.03 7.64 -5.76
N ARG A 47 8.82 7.04 -5.88
CA ARG A 47 8.08 6.92 -7.13
C ARG A 47 7.03 7.99 -7.37
N THR A 48 6.68 8.73 -6.32
CA THR A 48 5.78 9.89 -6.48
C THR A 48 6.52 11.03 -7.17
N HIS A 49 6.18 11.28 -8.43
CA HIS A 49 6.79 12.35 -9.23
C HIS A 49 6.19 13.73 -8.95
N ASP A 50 4.93 13.78 -8.54
CA ASP A 50 4.19 15.01 -8.31
C ASP A 50 3.52 15.02 -6.93
N GLU A 51 3.31 16.23 -6.41
CA GLU A 51 2.78 16.44 -5.07
C GLU A 51 1.31 15.98 -4.94
N MET A 52 0.53 16.03 -6.02
CA MET A 52 -0.85 15.53 -6.01
C MET A 52 -0.87 14.01 -5.83
N THR A 53 -0.11 13.28 -6.65
CA THR A 53 0.04 11.83 -6.54
C THR A 53 0.59 11.44 -5.19
N ARG A 54 1.58 12.19 -4.66
CA ARG A 54 2.07 11.96 -3.29
C ARG A 54 0.95 12.07 -2.25
N ARG A 55 0.14 13.13 -2.29
CA ARG A 55 -0.98 13.35 -1.36
C ARG A 55 -2.13 12.35 -1.50
N ILE A 56 -2.22 11.65 -2.64
CA ILE A 56 -3.23 10.62 -2.86
C ILE A 56 -2.70 9.24 -2.45
N ILE A 57 -1.51 8.87 -2.90
CA ILE A 57 -0.99 7.50 -2.76
C ILE A 57 -0.32 7.26 -1.41
N VAL A 58 0.48 8.21 -0.92
CA VAL A 58 1.29 8.02 0.30
C VAL A 58 0.44 8.09 1.59
N PRO A 59 -0.57 8.98 1.72
CA PRO A 59 -1.43 8.98 2.88
C PRO A 59 -2.18 7.68 3.10
N GLY A 60 -2.02 7.11 4.29
CA GLY A 60 -2.56 5.80 4.65
C GLY A 60 -1.68 4.63 4.23
N ALA A 61 -0.54 4.87 3.58
CA ALA A 61 0.38 3.81 3.22
C ALA A 61 0.92 3.08 4.47
N ARG A 62 0.69 1.77 4.50
CA ARG A 62 1.12 0.88 5.58
C ARG A 62 1.42 -0.50 5.02
N ALA A 63 2.45 -1.13 5.55
CA ALA A 63 2.69 -2.54 5.36
C ALA A 63 2.32 -3.28 6.65
N THR A 64 1.56 -4.35 6.52
CA THR A 64 1.14 -5.21 7.63
C THR A 64 1.82 -6.57 7.50
N ALA A 65 2.30 -7.09 8.61
CA ALA A 65 2.80 -8.45 8.73
C ALA A 65 1.88 -9.21 9.68
N THR A 66 1.42 -10.37 9.24
CA THR A 66 0.48 -11.23 9.95
C THR A 66 0.92 -12.70 9.84
N ASP A 67 0.23 -13.57 10.56
CA ASP A 67 0.33 -15.03 10.43
C ASP A 67 -0.17 -15.58 9.07
N ARG A 68 -0.62 -14.69 8.17
CA ARG A 68 -1.00 -15.02 6.79
C ARG A 68 -0.02 -14.46 5.77
N GLY A 69 0.99 -13.72 6.21
CA GLY A 69 1.98 -13.08 5.34
C GLY A 69 2.01 -11.56 5.45
N VAL A 70 2.66 -10.96 4.46
CA VAL A 70 2.85 -9.51 4.32
C VAL A 70 1.81 -8.93 3.37
N THR A 71 1.14 -7.86 3.77
CA THR A 71 0.22 -7.10 2.90
C THR A 71 0.67 -5.65 2.84
N MET A 72 0.73 -5.10 1.63
CA MET A 72 1.07 -3.71 1.40
C MET A 72 -0.20 -2.93 1.05
N HIS A 73 -0.40 -1.80 1.71
CA HIS A 73 -1.51 -0.91 1.47
C HIS A 73 -0.97 0.47 1.04
N ALA A 74 -1.62 1.06 0.05
CA ALA A 74 -1.42 2.43 -0.39
C ALA A 74 -2.78 3.14 -0.49
N ALA A 75 -2.76 4.47 -0.47
CA ALA A 75 -3.92 5.33 -0.68
C ALA A 75 -5.13 5.06 0.25
N THR A 76 -4.95 4.52 1.45
CA THR A 76 -6.08 4.17 2.32
C THR A 76 -6.61 5.32 3.19
N SER A 77 -6.10 6.54 3.00
CA SER A 77 -6.56 7.70 3.76
C SER A 77 -8.00 8.07 3.38
N ARG A 78 -8.87 8.15 4.39
CA ARG A 78 -10.26 8.63 4.24
C ARG A 78 -10.39 10.13 4.48
N ARG A 79 -9.30 10.83 4.80
CA ARG A 79 -9.32 12.27 5.02
C ARG A 79 -9.40 12.97 3.65
N PRO A 80 -10.42 13.82 3.41
CA PRO A 80 -10.53 14.55 2.16
C PRO A 80 -9.39 15.57 2.00
N LEU A 81 -8.90 15.71 0.78
CA LEU A 81 -7.94 16.74 0.38
C LEU A 81 -8.67 18.07 0.13
N SER A 82 -7.88 19.16 0.00
CA SER A 82 -8.38 20.44 -0.47
C SER A 82 -8.96 20.29 -1.88
N GLY A 83 -10.29 20.37 -2.01
CA GLY A 83 -11.02 20.08 -3.24
C GLY A 83 -12.01 18.92 -3.13
N GLY A 84 -12.08 18.25 -1.97
CA GLY A 84 -13.06 17.21 -1.68
C GLY A 84 -12.66 15.80 -2.09
N LEU A 85 -11.52 15.64 -2.79
CA LEU A 85 -11.02 14.34 -3.22
C LEU A 85 -10.68 13.46 -2.01
N VAL A 86 -11.20 12.23 -1.97
CA VAL A 86 -10.93 11.26 -0.90
C VAL A 86 -10.01 10.16 -1.41
N PRO A 87 -8.74 10.08 -0.96
CA PRO A 87 -7.77 9.13 -1.48
C PRO A 87 -8.23 7.66 -1.48
N ALA A 88 -8.87 7.21 -0.40
CA ALA A 88 -9.38 5.84 -0.28
C ALA A 88 -10.37 5.43 -1.38
N PHE A 89 -11.07 6.38 -1.99
CA PHE A 89 -12.07 6.12 -3.04
C PHE A 89 -11.58 6.54 -4.43
N GLU A 90 -10.72 7.55 -4.50
CA GLU A 90 -10.38 8.27 -5.75
C GLU A 90 -8.88 8.20 -6.09
N TRP A 91 -8.21 7.10 -5.70
CA TRP A 91 -6.78 6.89 -5.95
C TRP A 91 -6.46 6.44 -7.39
N ALA A 92 -7.40 5.80 -8.08
CA ALA A 92 -7.13 5.15 -9.36
C ALA A 92 -6.60 6.11 -10.43
N GLY A 93 -7.04 7.37 -10.42
CA GLY A 93 -6.53 8.39 -11.34
C GLY A 93 -5.07 8.77 -11.08
N ALA A 94 -4.62 8.71 -9.83
CA ALA A 94 -3.23 8.96 -9.48
C ALA A 94 -2.33 7.77 -9.79
N GLU A 95 -2.82 6.54 -9.58
CA GLU A 95 -2.04 5.31 -9.82
C GLU A 95 -1.97 4.92 -11.30
N PHE A 96 -3.10 4.96 -12.01
CA PHE A 96 -3.21 4.47 -13.39
C PHE A 96 -3.36 5.59 -14.41
N GLY A 97 -3.39 6.86 -13.98
CA GLY A 97 -3.67 7.96 -14.87
C GLY A 97 -5.13 7.99 -15.34
N ALA A 98 -5.46 8.99 -16.16
CA ALA A 98 -6.79 9.13 -16.72
C ALA A 98 -6.74 9.75 -18.11
N ARG A 99 -7.68 9.36 -18.98
CA ARG A 99 -7.85 10.02 -20.27
C ARG A 99 -8.55 11.37 -20.04
N SER A 100 -7.94 12.44 -20.55
CA SER A 100 -8.60 13.75 -20.58
C SER A 100 -9.81 13.69 -21.50
N ARG A 101 -10.94 14.22 -21.05
CA ARG A 101 -12.16 14.30 -21.85
C ARG A 101 -12.84 15.64 -21.64
N ARG A 102 -13.51 16.12 -22.68
CA ARG A 102 -14.33 17.34 -22.63
C ARG A 102 -15.73 16.96 -22.14
N VAL A 103 -16.18 17.63 -21.08
CA VAL A 103 -17.51 17.43 -20.47
C VAL A 103 -18.23 18.77 -20.45
N GLU A 104 -19.48 18.77 -20.87
CA GLU A 104 -20.38 19.93 -20.74
C GLU A 104 -20.88 20.00 -19.30
N VAL A 105 -20.53 21.06 -18.57
CA VAL A 105 -21.02 21.29 -17.20
C VAL A 105 -22.05 22.40 -17.24
N THR A 106 -23.23 22.14 -16.68
CA THR A 106 -24.26 23.17 -16.48
C THR A 106 -23.88 24.00 -15.26
N GLN A 107 -23.60 25.28 -15.47
CA GLN A 107 -23.28 26.22 -14.41
C GLN A 107 -24.35 27.30 -14.34
N ARG A 108 -24.67 27.76 -13.13
CA ARG A 108 -25.55 28.92 -12.92
C ARG A 108 -24.70 30.16 -12.78
N SER A 109 -25.02 31.20 -13.54
CA SER A 109 -24.37 32.51 -13.43
C SER A 109 -24.76 33.19 -12.11
N ARG A 110 -23.99 34.20 -11.71
CA ARG A 110 -24.28 35.00 -10.51
C ARG A 110 -25.64 35.71 -10.58
N ALA A 111 -26.16 35.92 -11.80
CA ALA A 111 -27.48 36.49 -12.10
C ALA A 111 -28.58 35.42 -12.33
N GLY A 112 -28.34 34.15 -11.99
CA GLY A 112 -29.34 33.09 -12.02
C GLY A 112 -29.53 32.36 -13.36
N ARG A 113 -28.92 32.84 -14.46
CA ARG A 113 -29.01 32.18 -15.77
C ARG A 113 -28.16 30.91 -15.80
N SER A 114 -28.77 29.79 -16.19
CA SER A 114 -28.04 28.53 -16.42
C SER A 114 -27.40 28.55 -17.81
N TYR A 115 -26.13 28.20 -17.91
CA TYR A 115 -25.41 28.04 -19.18
C TYR A 115 -24.55 26.78 -19.14
N ARG A 116 -24.29 26.20 -20.31
CA ARG A 116 -23.39 25.06 -20.44
C ARG A 116 -22.01 25.57 -20.80
N ARG A 117 -20.99 25.07 -20.09
CA ARG A 117 -19.59 25.38 -20.37
C ARG A 117 -18.83 24.07 -20.60
N PRO A 118 -18.02 23.98 -21.67
CA PRO A 118 -17.11 22.87 -21.84
C PRO A 118 -15.98 22.95 -20.79
N LEU A 119 -15.82 21.89 -20.03
CA LEU A 119 -14.73 21.70 -19.08
C LEU A 119 -13.89 20.49 -19.52
N ILE A 120 -12.57 20.63 -19.55
CA ILE A 120 -11.67 19.50 -19.76
C ILE A 120 -11.37 18.90 -18.39
N ILE A 121 -11.86 17.68 -18.13
CA ILE A 121 -11.57 16.96 -16.90
C ILE A 121 -10.30 16.10 -17.06
N ASN A 122 -9.74 15.67 -15.93
CA ASN A 122 -8.59 14.76 -15.84
C ASN A 122 -7.29 15.30 -16.42
N ARG A 123 -7.17 16.62 -16.65
CA ARG A 123 -5.93 17.24 -17.15
C ARG A 123 -4.80 17.18 -16.14
N GLN A 124 -5.13 17.02 -14.86
CA GLN A 124 -4.18 16.91 -13.76
C GLN A 124 -3.53 15.53 -13.65
N PHE A 125 -4.12 14.50 -14.26
CA PHE A 125 -3.59 13.14 -14.23
C PHE A 125 -2.74 12.87 -15.45
N ARG A 126 -1.78 11.96 -15.31
CA ARG A 126 -1.00 11.44 -16.43
C ARG A 126 -1.88 10.63 -17.37
N GLY A 127 -1.37 10.38 -18.58
CA GLY A 127 -2.00 9.46 -19.52
C GLY A 127 -2.21 8.08 -18.89
N ARG A 128 -3.29 7.39 -19.29
CA ARG A 128 -3.67 6.13 -18.67
C ARG A 128 -2.62 5.04 -18.93
N GLN A 129 -2.15 4.38 -17.88
CA GLN A 129 -1.25 3.23 -17.91
C GLN A 129 -1.93 2.04 -17.21
N GLN A 130 -1.72 0.82 -17.73
CA GLN A 130 -2.39 -0.38 -17.19
C GLN A 130 -1.65 -0.99 -16.00
N ASP A 131 -0.32 -0.87 -15.97
CA ASP A 131 0.52 -1.59 -15.01
C ASP A 131 0.65 -0.89 -13.65
N GLY A 132 0.11 0.33 -13.53
CA GLY A 132 0.20 1.17 -12.34
C GLY A 132 1.58 1.83 -12.21
N MET A 133 1.60 3.11 -11.85
CA MET A 133 2.80 3.94 -11.91
C MET A 133 3.56 4.03 -10.59
N VAL A 134 2.91 3.79 -9.44
CA VAL A 134 3.48 4.14 -8.14
C VAL A 134 3.41 2.97 -7.18
N ALA A 135 2.21 2.59 -6.73
CA ALA A 135 2.04 1.52 -5.76
C ALA A 135 2.33 0.14 -6.37
N PHE A 136 1.89 -0.10 -7.60
CA PHE A 136 2.13 -1.38 -8.27
C PHE A 136 3.60 -1.53 -8.68
N ASP A 137 4.19 -0.46 -9.22
CA ASP A 137 5.62 -0.44 -9.54
C ASP A 137 6.50 -0.52 -8.27
N ALA A 138 6.11 0.14 -7.18
CA ALA A 138 6.82 -0.04 -5.90
C ALA A 138 6.72 -1.49 -5.41
N ALA A 139 5.54 -2.10 -5.50
CA ALA A 139 5.33 -3.47 -5.06
C ALA A 139 6.12 -4.48 -5.90
N SER A 140 6.32 -4.23 -7.19
CA SER A 140 7.11 -5.09 -8.07
C SER A 140 8.60 -5.07 -7.69
N GLU A 141 9.13 -3.91 -7.33
CA GLU A 141 10.54 -3.75 -6.94
C GLU A 141 10.79 -4.24 -5.49
N VAL A 142 10.05 -3.72 -4.52
CA VAL A 142 10.36 -3.95 -3.10
C VAL A 142 9.60 -5.11 -2.48
N GLY A 143 8.54 -5.62 -3.13
CA GLY A 143 7.67 -6.65 -2.55
C GLY A 143 8.44 -7.89 -2.06
N THR A 144 9.33 -8.43 -2.89
CA THR A 144 10.19 -9.58 -2.54
C THR A 144 11.10 -9.27 -1.35
N LYS A 145 11.70 -8.08 -1.32
CA LYS A 145 12.58 -7.65 -0.23
C LYS A 145 11.82 -7.52 1.09
N LEU A 146 10.59 -7.01 1.05
CA LEU A 146 9.75 -6.88 2.25
C LEU A 146 9.35 -8.26 2.81
N VAL A 147 9.04 -9.21 1.93
CA VAL A 147 8.74 -10.60 2.33
C VAL A 147 9.98 -11.27 2.92
N ALA A 148 11.15 -11.16 2.29
CA ALA A 148 12.39 -11.73 2.80
C ALA A 148 12.74 -11.19 4.19
N MET A 149 12.65 -9.88 4.38
CA MET A 149 12.89 -9.23 5.68
C MET A 149 11.90 -9.70 6.76
N TRP A 150 10.64 -9.92 6.40
CA TRP A 150 9.66 -10.50 7.32
C TRP A 150 10.08 -11.91 7.75
N VAL A 151 10.44 -12.78 6.80
CA VAL A 151 10.92 -14.13 7.09
C VAL A 151 12.15 -14.10 8.00
N HIS A 152 13.14 -13.26 7.69
CA HIS A 152 14.31 -13.08 8.55
C HIS A 152 13.93 -12.65 9.97
N THR A 153 13.02 -11.68 10.11
CA THR A 153 12.56 -11.23 11.43
C THR A 153 11.88 -12.35 12.21
N VAL A 154 11.12 -13.23 11.55
CA VAL A 154 10.50 -14.40 12.19
C VAL A 154 11.57 -15.38 12.67
N VAL A 155 12.52 -15.73 11.80
CA VAL A 155 13.61 -16.68 12.12
C VAL A 155 14.47 -16.16 13.27
N ASP A 156 14.89 -14.89 13.21
CA ASP A 156 15.70 -14.26 14.25
C ASP A 156 15.00 -14.33 15.62
N LYS A 157 13.70 -13.97 15.65
CA LYS A 157 12.92 -14.00 16.89
C LYS A 157 12.63 -15.40 17.41
N LEU A 158 12.49 -16.39 16.54
CA LEU A 158 12.35 -17.78 16.98
C LEU A 158 13.67 -18.32 17.55
N ASN A 159 14.81 -17.92 17.00
CA ASN A 159 16.14 -18.31 17.49
C ASN A 159 16.50 -17.63 18.82
N GLU A 160 15.98 -16.44 19.09
CA GLU A 160 16.16 -15.74 20.37
C GLU A 160 15.42 -16.41 21.55
N ILE A 161 14.41 -17.25 21.27
CA ILE A 161 13.68 -17.95 22.33
C ILE A 161 14.57 -19.10 22.82
N PRO A 162 15.01 -19.10 24.09
CA PRO A 162 15.78 -20.21 24.63
C PRO A 162 14.96 -21.48 24.46
N ALA A 163 15.60 -22.53 23.93
CA ALA A 163 14.97 -23.83 23.75
C ALA A 163 14.29 -24.22 25.07
N VAL A 164 12.97 -24.37 25.03
CA VAL A 164 12.21 -24.85 26.18
C VAL A 164 12.79 -26.23 26.50
N GLU A 165 13.39 -26.38 27.68
CA GLU A 165 13.64 -27.70 28.26
C GLU A 165 12.29 -28.42 28.27
N VAL A 166 12.15 -29.41 27.39
CA VAL A 166 11.05 -30.36 27.44
C VAL A 166 11.31 -31.19 28.70
N THR A 167 10.82 -30.72 29.84
CA THR A 167 10.69 -31.55 31.03
C THR A 167 9.69 -32.65 30.68
N ALA A 168 10.24 -33.84 30.40
CA ALA A 168 9.50 -35.09 30.29
C ALA A 168 8.96 -35.52 31.66
#